data_AF-V9IIB3-F1
#
_entry.id   AF-V9IIB3-F1
#
_cell.length_a   1.000
_cell.length_b   1.000
_cell.length_c   1.000
_cell.angle_alpha   90.00
_cell.angle_beta   90.00
_cell.angle_gamma   90.00
#
_symmetry.space_group_name_H-M   'P 1'
#
loop_
_entity.id
_entity.type
_entity.pdbx_description
1 polymer ?
#
loop_
_entity_poly.entity_id
_entity_poly.type
_entity_poly.pdbx_seq_one_letter_code
_entity_poly.pdbx_strand_id
1 'polypeptide(L)' 'MEILAIVRAHITALGGNAMVAFFMTKCVLLHSPHKNQGQCLINVGGDVVSVSYFADEKQCGVSNC' A
#
# COMPACT_ATOMS: atom_id res chain seq x y z
N MET A 1 4.15 8.64 4.31
CA MET A 1 2.70 8.94 4.41
C MET A 1 2.02 7.77 5.12
N GLU A 2 1.30 8.02 6.21
CA GLU A 2 0.70 7.00 7.10
C GLU A 2 -0.18 5.97 6.35
N ILE A 3 -1.07 6.45 5.47
CA ILE A 3 -1.94 5.60 4.66
C ILE A 3 -1.14 4.61 3.79
N LEU A 4 -0.03 5.04 3.18
CA LEU A 4 0.78 4.15 2.35
C LEU A 4 1.49 3.07 3.17
N ALA A 5 1.80 3.35 4.44
CA ALA A 5 2.36 2.35 5.34
C ALA A 5 1.32 1.28 5.70
N ILE A 6 0.07 1.70 5.98
CA ILE A 6 -1.06 0.79 6.22
C ILE A 6 -1.32 -0.08 4.98
N VAL A 7 -1.41 0.54 3.80
CA VAL A 7 -1.60 -0.19 2.53
C VAL A 7 -0.49 -1.20 2.29
N ARG A 8 0.77 -0.83 2.53
CA ARG A 8 1.91 -1.75 2.39
C ARG A 8 1.82 -2.96 3.33
N ALA A 9 1.46 -2.73 4.60
CA ALA A 9 1.26 -3.83 5.54
C ALA A 9 0.14 -4.77 5.09
N HIS A 10 -0.93 -4.22 4.50
CA HIS A 10 -2.04 -5.00 3.97
C HIS A 10 -1.65 -5.83 2.74
N ILE A 11 -0.86 -5.26 1.83
CA ILE A 11 -0.27 -5.97 0.68
C ILE A 11 0.52 -7.19 1.14
N THR A 12 1.42 -7.01 2.11
CA THR A 12 2.22 -8.11 2.67
C THR A 12 1.34 -9.16 3.35
N ALA A 13 0.33 -8.75 4.12
CA ALA A 13 -0.57 -9.67 4.80
C ALA A 13 -1.39 -10.56 3.85
N LEU A 14 -1.66 -10.06 2.64
CA LEU A 14 -2.34 -10.80 1.56
C LEU A 14 -1.38 -11.64 0.70
N GLY A 15 -0.07 -11.64 1.01
CA GLY A 15 0.94 -12.40 0.27
C GLY A 15 1.42 -11.73 -1.03
N GLY A 16 1.07 -10.46 -1.24
CA GLY A 16 1.57 -9.67 -2.36
C GLY A 16 2.85 -8.90 -2.03
N ASN A 17 3.49 -8.38 -3.07
CA ASN A 17 4.62 -7.45 -2.96
C ASN A 17 4.36 -6.11 -3.67
N ALA A 18 3.26 -6.01 -4.41
CA ALA A 18 2.83 -4.81 -5.08
C ALA A 18 1.31 -4.67 -5.08
N MET A 19 0.85 -3.45 -5.34
CA MET A 19 -0.55 -3.14 -5.61
C MET A 19 -0.64 -2.44 -6.96
N VAL A 20 -1.58 -2.88 -7.80
CA VAL A 20 -1.90 -2.27 -9.10
C VAL A 20 -3.31 -1.69 -9.04
N ALA A 21 -3.68 -0.90 -10.07
CA ALA A 21 -4.96 -0.21 -10.11
C ALA A 21 -5.26 0.62 -8.84
N PHE A 22 -4.22 1.22 -8.23
CA PHE A 22 -4.34 1.97 -6.98
C PHE A 22 -5.22 3.21 -7.14
N PHE A 23 -6.20 3.36 -6.26
CA PHE A 23 -6.99 4.58 -6.12
C PHE A 23 -7.12 5.00 -4.65
N MET A 24 -7.24 6.30 -4.44
CA MET A 24 -7.41 6.91 -3.12
C MET A 24 -8.42 8.05 -3.22
N THR A 25 -9.54 7.92 -2.52
CA THR A 25 -10.57 8.94 -2.43
C THR A 25 -10.57 9.52 -1.02
N LYS A 26 -10.52 10.85 -0.93
CA LYS A 26 -10.59 11.59 0.34
C LYS A 26 -11.98 12.21 0.48
N CYS A 27 -12.67 11.89 1.57
CA CYS A 27 -13.91 12.52 1.97
C CYS A 27 -13.68 13.25 3.30
N VAL A 28 -13.80 14.58 3.30
CA VAL A 28 -13.74 15.36 4.54
C VAL A 28 -15.13 15.29 5.17
N LEU A 29 -15.26 14.50 6.23
CA LEU A 29 -16.56 14.11 6.77
C LEU A 29 -17.18 15.20 7.65
N LEU A 30 -16.36 16.06 8.27
CA LEU A 30 -16.87 17.16 9.10
C LEU A 30 -15.77 18.17 9.40
N HIS A 31 -16.04 19.46 9.16
CA HIS A 31 -15.31 20.56 9.77
C HIS A 31 -16.24 21.17 10.82
N SER A 32 -15.99 20.91 12.10
CA SER A 32 -16.69 21.55 13.21
C SER A 32 -15.79 22.67 13.76
N PRO A 33 -15.82 23.88 13.18
CA PRO A 33 -14.92 24.97 13.56
C PRO A 33 -15.09 25.41 15.02
N HIS A 34 -16.26 25.19 15.59
CA HIS A 34 -16.56 25.46 17.00
C HIS A 34 -15.93 24.46 17.98
N LYS A 35 -15.43 23.31 17.50
CA LYS A 35 -14.81 22.25 18.31
C LYS A 35 -13.34 22.02 17.98
N ASN A 36 -12.77 22.79 17.03
CA ASN A 36 -11.41 22.60 16.48
C ASN A 36 -11.11 21.15 16.06
N GLN A 37 -12.12 20.41 15.61
CA GLN A 37 -11.98 19.02 15.19
C GLN A 37 -12.35 18.88 13.72
N GLY A 38 -11.49 18.17 12.99
CA GLY A 38 -11.69 17.78 11.61
C GLY A 38 -11.53 16.28 11.48
N GLN A 39 -12.46 15.65 10.77
CA GLN A 39 -12.37 14.23 10.44
C GLN A 39 -12.28 14.07 8.93
N CYS A 40 -11.36 13.20 8.49
CA CYS A 40 -11.19 12.84 7.09
C CYS A 40 -11.29 11.34 6.96
N LEU A 41 -12.25 10.88 6.17
CA LEU A 41 -12.38 9.49 5.76
C LEU A 41 -11.61 9.31 4.46
N ILE A 42 -10.71 8.33 4.43
CA ILE A 42 -9.90 8.02 3.26
C ILE A 42 -10.25 6.60 2.83
N ASN A 43 -10.80 6.49 1.63
CA ASN A 43 -10.98 5.20 0.98
C ASN A 43 -9.79 4.93 0.08
N VAL A 44 -9.21 3.74 0.18
CA VAL A 44 -8.12 3.26 -0.67
C VAL A 44 -8.49 1.91 -1.23
N GLY A 45 -8.10 1.64 -2.47
CA GLY A 45 -8.30 0.34 -3.09
C GLY A 45 -7.36 0.10 -4.28
N GLY A 46 -7.41 -1.12 -4.80
CA GLY A 46 -6.54 -1.64 -5.86
C GLY A 46 -6.43 -3.15 -5.75
N ASP A 47 -5.68 -3.76 -6.66
CA ASP A 47 -5.47 -5.21 -6.70
C ASP A 47 -4.10 -5.57 -6.12
N VAL A 48 -4.07 -6.48 -5.16
CA VAL A 48 -2.83 -6.99 -4.58
C VAL A 48 -2.27 -8.08 -5.48
N VAL A 49 -1.00 -7.93 -5.85
CA VAL A 49 -0.30 -8.85 -6.75
C VAL A 49 1.06 -9.26 -6.20
N SER A 50 1.54 -10.42 -6.64
CA SER A 50 2.92 -10.86 -6.42
C SER A 50 3.64 -10.85 -7.75
N VAL A 51 4.64 -9.98 -7.87
CA VAL A 51 5.45 -9.80 -9.08
C VAL A 51 6.81 -10.45 -8.89
N SER A 52 7.21 -11.29 -9.85
CA SER A 52 8.57 -11.83 -9.95
C SER A 52 9.15 -11.46 -11.31
N TYR A 53 10.45 -11.15 -11.31
CA TYR A 53 11.21 -11.03 -12.55
C TYR A 53 11.88 -12.37 -12.83
N PHE A 54 11.92 -12.78 -14.10
CA PHE A 54 12.83 -13.84 -14.49
C PHE A 54 14.25 -13.32 -14.25
N ALA A 55 14.97 -13.94 -13.32
CA ALA A 55 16.40 -13.75 -13.26
C ALA A 55 16.95 -14.26 -14.60
N ASP A 56 17.54 -13.38 -15.41
CA ASP A 56 18.43 -13.82 -16.47
C ASP A 56 19.48 -14.72 -15.79
N GLU A 57 19.60 -15.97 -16.22
CA GLU A 57 20.42 -17.02 -15.59
C GLU A 57 21.92 -16.74 -15.71
N LYS A 58 22.39 -15.60 -15.18
CA LYS A 58 23.79 -15.19 -15.16
C LYS A 58 24.18 -14.47 -13.86
N GLN A 59 23.72 -14.96 -12.72
CA GLN A 59 24.41 -14.74 -11.44
C GLN A 59 24.69 -16.07 -10.75
N CYS A 60 25.75 -16.72 -11.25
CA CYS A 60 26.56 -17.63 -10.46
C CYS A 60 27.14 -16.85 -9.26
N GLY A 61 26.79 -17.23 -8.03
CA GLY A 61 27.46 -16.70 -6.83
C GLY A 61 26.64 -16.73 -5.54
N VAL A 62 26.56 -17.91 -4.93
CA VAL A 62 26.58 -18.18 -3.48
C VAL A 62 25.84 -17.21 -2.54
N SER A 63 24.78 -17.70 -1.90
CA SER A 63 24.62 -17.48 -0.46
C SER A 63 23.96 -18.69 0.19
N ASN A 64 24.82 -19.58 0.70
CA ASN A 64 24.50 -20.42 1.85
C ASN A 64 24.82 -19.59 3.09
N CYS A 65 23.85 -19.40 3.98
CA CYS A 65 23.94 -19.32 5.44
C CYS A 65 22.55 -19.05 5.99
#